data_AF-A0A3M2EB60-F1
#
_entry.id   AF-A0A3M2EB60-F1
#
_cell.length_a   1.000
_cell.length_b   1.000
_cell.length_c   1.000
_cell.angle_alpha   90.00
_cell.angle_beta   90.00
_cell.angle_gamma   90.00
#
_symmetry.space_group_name_H-M   'P 1'
#
loop_
_entity.id
_entity.type
_entity.pdbx_description
1 polymer ?
#
loop_
_entity_poly.entity_id
_entity_poly.type
_entity_poly.pdbx_seq_one_letter_code
_entity_poly.pdbx_strand_id
1 'polypeptide(L)'
;MSLRRKSPLNFRRARIGIIFSLSSSEALTSAFVVSHHQENGRGPTPTRCASVSQHLARMIPPLPTDEVQRLQAVRTYEARMKRHRPHHRHLVEIVAGAFEVPMAFVTMIDINQQRFNACYGVHLPPIDRRLSLCAHAMLERGVTVVPNARQDPRFMRNPLVLGEPNIRFYAGAPLRTPAGHVIGTLVIADAQPRELGRGHRALLEEFAQMIMDELQREESRPTAPLTLETF
;
A
#
# COMPACT_ATOMS: atom_id res chain seq x y z
N MET A 1 53.10 -16.70 12.03
CA MET A 1 51.84 -17.30 11.54
C MET A 1 50.99 -16.19 10.94
N SER A 2 50.75 -16.27 9.64
CA SER A 2 50.21 -15.20 8.78
C SER A 2 48.68 -15.21 8.78
N LEU A 3 48.05 -14.10 9.18
CA LEU A 3 46.61 -13.86 9.05
C LEU A 3 46.37 -13.08 7.75
N ARG A 4 45.94 -13.79 6.71
CA ARG A 4 45.51 -13.21 5.42
C ARG A 4 44.27 -12.36 5.62
N ARG A 5 44.41 -11.04 5.42
CA ARG A 5 43.29 -10.11 5.19
C ARG A 5 42.66 -10.42 3.83
N LYS A 6 41.36 -10.76 3.79
CA LYS A 6 40.58 -10.82 2.55
C LYS A 6 40.17 -9.40 2.15
N SER A 7 40.55 -9.03 0.93
CA SER A 7 40.19 -7.79 0.24
C SER A 7 38.72 -7.78 -0.18
N PRO A 8 38.06 -6.59 -0.24
CA PRO A 8 36.68 -6.48 -0.71
C PRO A 8 36.58 -6.54 -2.25
N LEU A 9 35.54 -7.20 -2.75
CA LEU A 9 35.22 -7.31 -4.18
C LEU A 9 34.80 -5.95 -4.76
N ASN A 10 35.46 -5.57 -5.85
CA ASN A 10 35.12 -4.46 -6.74
C ASN A 10 33.84 -4.77 -7.53
N PHE A 11 32.77 -4.01 -7.30
CA PHE A 11 31.64 -3.95 -8.24
C PHE A 11 31.87 -2.84 -9.27
N ARG A 12 32.11 -3.25 -10.51
CA ARG A 12 32.26 -2.36 -11.67
C ARG A 12 30.93 -1.67 -11.97
N ARG A 13 30.97 -0.34 -12.12
CA ARG A 13 29.90 0.51 -12.62
C ARG A 13 29.61 0.18 -14.09
N ALA A 14 28.39 -0.28 -14.39
CA ALA A 14 27.87 -0.29 -15.76
C ALA A 14 27.03 0.99 -15.98
N ARG A 15 27.49 1.83 -16.91
CA ARG A 15 26.76 2.99 -17.43
C ARG A 15 25.67 2.47 -18.38
N ILE A 16 24.40 2.71 -18.07
CA ILE A 16 23.28 2.52 -19.00
C ILE A 16 22.89 3.91 -19.49
N GLY A 17 23.03 4.14 -20.80
CA GLY A 17 22.73 5.40 -21.45
C GLY A 17 21.22 5.64 -21.54
N ILE A 18 20.81 6.85 -21.16
CA ILE A 18 19.48 7.39 -21.36
C ILE A 18 19.44 7.93 -22.79
N ILE A 19 18.63 7.31 -23.65
CA ILE A 19 18.25 7.89 -24.94
C ILE A 19 16.91 8.60 -24.74
N PHE A 20 16.94 9.92 -24.75
CA PHE A 20 15.76 10.76 -24.92
C PHE A 20 15.30 10.65 -26.39
N SER A 21 14.06 10.20 -26.60
CA SER A 21 13.33 10.44 -27.84
C SER A 21 12.03 11.14 -27.47
N LEU A 22 11.99 12.44 -27.76
CA LEU A 22 10.79 13.25 -27.85
C LEU A 22 10.26 13.10 -29.28
N SER A 23 8.99 12.72 -29.45
CA SER A 23 8.18 13.19 -30.59
C SER A 23 6.69 12.84 -30.42
N SER A 24 5.86 13.89 -30.54
CA SER A 24 4.49 13.95 -31.07
C SER A 24 3.39 13.18 -30.30
N SER A 25 2.46 13.86 -29.60
CA SER A 25 1.35 14.70 -30.11
C SER A 25 0.35 13.94 -30.98
N GLU A 26 -0.88 13.91 -30.47
CA GLU A 26 -2.18 13.72 -31.13
C GLU A 26 -2.78 12.32 -31.36
N ALA A 27 -4.09 12.33 -31.09
CA ALA A 27 -5.15 11.48 -31.61
C ALA A 27 -5.30 10.06 -31.05
N LEU A 28 -6.22 9.92 -30.08
CA LEU A 28 -7.25 8.87 -30.12
C LEU A 28 -8.54 9.37 -29.45
N THR A 29 -9.18 10.34 -30.11
CA THR A 29 -10.61 10.59 -29.95
C THR A 29 -11.35 9.74 -30.98
N SER A 30 -12.38 9.02 -30.51
CA SER A 30 -13.51 8.46 -31.28
C SER A 30 -13.24 7.44 -32.39
N ALA A 31 -13.67 6.20 -32.15
CA ALA A 31 -14.31 5.37 -33.18
C ALA A 31 -15.43 4.54 -32.52
N PHE A 32 -16.61 5.16 -32.40
CA PHE A 32 -17.88 4.50 -32.12
C PHE A 32 -18.34 3.88 -33.45
N VAL A 33 -18.13 2.57 -33.63
CA VAL A 33 -18.64 1.87 -34.81
C VAL A 33 -20.06 1.41 -34.49
N VAL A 34 -21.04 2.10 -35.07
CA VAL A 34 -22.40 1.59 -35.23
C VAL A 34 -22.36 0.64 -36.42
N SER A 35 -22.34 -0.67 -36.15
CA SER A 35 -22.62 -1.69 -37.17
C SER A 35 -24.11 -1.99 -37.16
N HIS A 36 -24.81 -1.49 -38.18
CA HIS A 36 -26.09 -2.06 -38.60
C HIS A 36 -25.85 -3.51 -39.03
N HIS A 37 -26.29 -4.47 -38.22
CA HIS A 37 -26.46 -5.84 -38.67
C HIS A 37 -27.90 -6.28 -38.41
N GLN A 38 -28.59 -6.49 -39.53
CA GLN A 38 -29.94 -7.03 -39.63
C GLN A 38 -29.99 -8.44 -39.02
N GLU A 39 -30.98 -8.66 -38.16
CA GLU A 39 -31.20 -9.89 -37.40
C GLU A 39 -31.43 -11.10 -38.32
N ASN A 40 -30.74 -12.19 -38.04
CA ASN A 40 -31.20 -13.54 -38.37
C ASN A 40 -30.91 -14.47 -37.18
N GLY A 41 -31.96 -14.72 -36.39
CA GLY A 41 -32.24 -15.96 -35.66
C GLY A 41 -31.08 -16.71 -34.96
N ARG A 42 -30.59 -16.16 -33.84
CA ARG A 42 -30.14 -16.85 -32.61
C ARG A 42 -29.60 -15.77 -31.66
N GLY A 43 -30.35 -15.47 -30.60
CA GLY A 43 -29.96 -14.42 -29.64
C GLY A 43 -28.58 -14.67 -29.04
N PRO A 44 -27.74 -13.64 -28.85
CA PRO A 44 -26.45 -13.80 -28.19
C PRO A 44 -26.68 -14.15 -26.72
N THR A 45 -26.18 -15.30 -26.27
CA THR A 45 -26.11 -15.66 -24.86
C THR A 45 -25.48 -14.53 -24.04
N PRO A 46 -26.18 -13.98 -23.03
CA PRO A 46 -25.67 -12.88 -22.22
C PRO A 46 -24.79 -13.45 -21.12
N THR A 47 -23.51 -13.77 -21.37
CA THR A 47 -22.72 -14.37 -20.27
C THR A 47 -21.21 -14.11 -20.26
N ARG A 48 -20.62 -13.52 -21.30
CA ARG A 48 -19.15 -13.37 -21.36
C ARG A 48 -18.59 -11.96 -21.14
N CYS A 49 -19.25 -10.89 -21.59
CA CYS A 49 -18.75 -9.52 -21.38
C CYS A 49 -19.03 -8.97 -19.97
N ALA A 50 -20.22 -9.23 -19.41
CA ALA A 50 -20.58 -8.76 -18.07
C ALA A 50 -19.71 -9.40 -16.96
N SER A 51 -19.34 -10.68 -17.12
CA SER A 51 -18.53 -11.42 -16.15
C SER A 51 -17.07 -10.95 -16.13
N VAL A 52 -16.49 -10.58 -17.28
CA VAL A 52 -15.13 -10.01 -17.36
C VAL A 52 -15.09 -8.60 -16.74
N SER A 53 -16.09 -7.75 -17.00
CA SER A 53 -16.18 -6.41 -16.38
C SER A 53 -16.32 -6.48 -14.85
N GLN A 54 -17.10 -7.42 -14.31
CA GLN A 54 -17.22 -7.62 -12.86
C GLN A 54 -15.94 -8.19 -12.23
N HIS A 55 -15.20 -9.04 -12.93
CA HIS A 55 -13.94 -9.60 -12.45
C HIS A 55 -12.82 -8.55 -12.40
N LEU A 56 -12.71 -7.70 -13.43
CA LEU A 56 -11.75 -6.59 -13.46
C LEU A 56 -12.08 -5.52 -12.40
N ALA A 57 -13.36 -5.25 -12.15
CA ALA A 57 -13.81 -4.29 -11.14
C ALA A 57 -13.42 -4.66 -9.70
N ARG A 58 -13.14 -5.94 -9.41
CA ARG A 58 -12.74 -6.40 -8.07
C ARG A 58 -11.25 -6.30 -7.78
N MET A 59 -10.42 -6.05 -8.79
CA MET A 59 -8.96 -5.94 -8.63
C MET A 59 -8.50 -4.50 -8.40
N ILE A 60 -9.30 -3.51 -8.81
CA ILE A 60 -9.02 -2.10 -8.56
C ILE A 60 -9.82 -1.66 -7.34
N PRO A 61 -9.18 -1.15 -6.28
CA PRO A 61 -9.89 -0.68 -5.10
C PRO A 61 -10.70 0.57 -5.46
N PRO A 62 -12.01 0.61 -5.16
CA PRO A 62 -12.81 1.80 -5.41
C PRO A 62 -12.37 2.97 -4.53
N LEU A 63 -12.73 4.19 -4.95
CA LEU A 63 -12.51 5.38 -4.15
C LEU A 63 -13.63 5.53 -3.10
N PRO A 64 -13.30 5.86 -1.84
CA PRO A 64 -14.25 6.34 -0.85
C PRO A 64 -15.08 7.52 -1.35
N THR A 65 -16.30 7.68 -0.84
CA THR A 65 -17.19 8.81 -1.19
C THR A 65 -16.68 10.16 -0.67
N ASP A 66 -15.87 10.13 0.40
CA ASP A 66 -15.27 11.29 1.08
C ASP A 66 -13.78 11.48 0.69
N GLU A 67 -13.38 11.03 -0.50
CA GLU A 67 -11.96 10.97 -0.92
C GLU A 67 -11.26 12.33 -0.83
N VAL A 68 -11.95 13.44 -1.13
CA VAL A 68 -11.37 14.78 -1.05
C VAL A 68 -10.96 15.14 0.39
N GLN A 69 -11.86 14.94 1.35
CA GLN A 69 -11.59 15.20 2.77
C GLN A 69 -10.54 14.23 3.32
N ARG A 70 -10.64 12.95 2.93
CA ARG A 70 -9.66 11.92 3.29
C ARG A 70 -8.26 12.30 2.83
N LEU A 71 -8.09 12.80 1.60
CA LEU A 71 -6.79 13.22 1.07
C LEU A 71 -6.22 14.46 1.77
N GLN A 72 -7.05 15.37 2.25
CA GLN A 72 -6.59 16.47 3.11
C GLN A 72 -5.99 15.92 4.42
N ALA A 73 -6.67 14.96 5.05
CA ALA A 73 -6.16 14.28 6.23
C ALA A 73 -4.85 13.53 5.93
N VAL A 74 -4.76 12.79 4.82
CA VAL A 74 -3.52 12.09 4.42
C VAL A 74 -2.33 13.04 4.38
N ARG A 75 -2.47 14.22 3.76
CA ARG A 75 -1.38 15.21 3.67
C ARG A 75 -0.88 15.64 5.04
N THR A 76 -1.80 15.94 5.96
CA THR A 76 -1.48 16.37 7.33
C THR A 76 -0.75 15.28 8.10
N TYR A 77 -1.30 14.06 8.13
CA TYR A 77 -0.75 12.97 8.92
C TYR A 77 0.52 12.36 8.31
N GLU A 78 0.68 12.39 6.99
CA GLU A 78 1.91 11.93 6.34
C GLU A 78 3.10 12.83 6.69
N ALA A 79 2.88 14.15 6.81
CA ALA A 79 3.91 15.08 7.26
C ALA A 79 4.37 14.77 8.69
N ARG A 80 3.44 14.41 9.58
CA ARG A 80 3.72 13.98 10.97
C ARG A 80 4.52 12.67 11.00
N MET A 81 4.05 11.64 10.27
CA MET A 81 4.78 10.38 10.10
C MET A 81 6.24 10.56 9.66
N LYS A 82 6.51 11.56 8.81
CA LYS A 82 7.86 11.86 8.31
C LYS A 82 8.78 12.50 9.36
N ARG A 83 8.26 13.23 10.34
CA ARG A 83 9.07 13.91 11.38
C ARG A 83 9.79 12.92 12.29
N HIS A 84 9.13 11.83 12.65
CA HIS A 84 9.63 10.85 13.61
C HIS A 84 9.83 9.45 13.01
N ARG A 85 10.38 9.38 11.78
CA ARG A 85 10.61 8.12 11.07
C ARG A 85 11.34 7.04 11.88
N PRO A 86 12.42 7.32 12.64
CA PRO A 86 13.09 6.29 13.44
C PRO A 86 12.17 5.68 14.51
N HIS A 87 11.33 6.49 15.15
CA HIS A 87 10.38 6.03 16.16
C HIS A 87 9.32 5.13 15.53
N HIS A 88 8.67 5.57 14.45
CA HIS A 88 7.68 4.76 13.73
C HIS A 88 8.27 3.45 13.19
N ARG A 89 9.54 3.45 12.79
CA ARG A 89 10.25 2.22 12.38
C ARG A 89 10.40 1.24 13.53
N HIS A 90 10.74 1.73 14.72
CA HIS A 90 10.85 0.88 15.90
C HIS A 90 9.48 0.31 16.32
N LEU A 91 8.41 1.10 16.21
CA LEU A 91 7.05 0.60 16.46
C LEU A 91 6.67 -0.56 15.54
N VAL A 92 6.91 -0.45 14.23
CA VAL A 92 6.58 -1.56 13.32
C VAL A 92 7.47 -2.79 13.54
N GLU A 93 8.69 -2.63 14.07
CA GLU A 93 9.53 -3.75 14.50
C GLU A 93 8.93 -4.47 15.72
N ILE A 94 8.45 -3.73 16.72
CA ILE A 94 7.73 -4.31 17.87
C ILE A 94 6.48 -5.05 17.40
N VAL A 95 5.70 -4.46 16.49
CA VAL A 95 4.53 -5.11 15.89
C VAL A 95 4.94 -6.41 15.20
N ALA A 96 5.98 -6.39 14.35
CA ALA A 96 6.43 -7.61 13.68
C ALA A 96 6.80 -8.72 14.68
N GLY A 97 7.50 -8.38 15.76
CA GLY A 97 7.85 -9.30 16.83
C GLY A 97 6.63 -9.85 17.58
N ALA A 98 5.67 -8.99 17.93
CA ALA A 98 4.45 -9.38 18.66
C ALA A 98 3.56 -10.36 17.88
N PHE A 99 3.58 -10.29 16.55
CA PHE A 99 2.83 -11.19 15.66
C PHE A 99 3.68 -12.31 15.06
N GLU A 100 4.97 -12.38 15.41
CA GLU A 100 5.95 -13.34 14.90
C GLU A 100 5.98 -13.39 13.35
N VAL A 101 5.84 -12.24 12.70
CA VAL A 101 5.84 -12.12 11.23
C VAL A 101 7.15 -11.52 10.73
N PRO A 102 7.61 -11.89 9.52
CA PRO A 102 8.83 -11.31 8.96
C PRO A 102 8.63 -9.86 8.48
N MET A 103 7.40 -9.43 8.20
CA MET A 103 7.12 -8.11 7.64
C MET A 103 6.04 -7.38 8.41
N ALA A 104 6.30 -6.12 8.75
CA ALA A 104 5.29 -5.19 9.22
C ALA A 104 5.57 -3.78 8.68
N PHE A 105 4.52 -3.02 8.40
CA PHE A 105 4.67 -1.69 7.86
C PHE A 105 3.44 -0.80 8.07
N VAL A 106 3.69 0.50 8.15
CA VAL A 106 2.67 1.55 8.10
C VAL A 106 2.67 2.18 6.72
N THR A 107 1.50 2.26 6.12
CA THR A 107 1.31 2.88 4.80
C THR A 107 0.34 4.04 4.87
N MET A 108 0.56 5.04 4.01
CA MET A 108 -0.38 6.12 3.73
C MET A 108 -0.86 5.99 2.29
N ILE A 109 -2.16 6.21 2.06
CA ILE A 109 -2.77 5.95 0.75
C ILE A 109 -3.25 7.25 0.12
N ASP A 110 -2.56 7.69 -0.91
CA ASP A 110 -2.86 8.88 -1.71
C ASP A 110 -3.79 8.50 -2.88
N ILE A 111 -4.14 9.46 -3.74
CA ILE A 111 -5.05 9.26 -4.87
C ILE A 111 -4.52 8.22 -5.87
N ASN A 112 -3.22 8.27 -6.17
CA ASN A 112 -2.60 7.43 -7.21
C ASN A 112 -1.64 6.38 -6.67
N GLN A 113 -1.24 6.48 -5.40
CA GLN A 113 -0.17 5.63 -4.85
C GLN A 113 -0.35 5.30 -3.38
N GLN A 114 0.19 4.15 -2.98
CA GLN A 114 0.47 3.83 -1.60
C GLN A 114 1.93 4.17 -1.30
N ARG A 115 2.15 4.91 -0.23
CA ARG A 115 3.48 5.23 0.31
C ARG A 115 3.73 4.39 1.56
N PHE A 116 4.97 3.90 1.70
CA PHE A 116 5.41 3.13 2.86
C PHE A 116 6.16 4.07 3.81
N ASN A 117 5.58 4.34 4.97
CA ASN A 117 6.06 5.38 5.88
C ASN A 117 6.97 4.84 6.99
N ALA A 118 6.74 3.60 7.41
CA ALA A 118 7.61 2.84 8.31
C ALA A 118 7.56 1.37 7.92
N CYS A 119 8.71 0.71 7.86
CA CYS A 119 8.82 -0.69 7.44
C CYS A 119 9.80 -1.48 8.30
N TYR A 120 9.45 -2.73 8.54
CA TYR A 120 10.30 -3.79 9.06
C TYR A 120 10.27 -4.99 8.11
N GLY A 121 11.43 -5.58 7.86
CA GLY A 121 11.59 -6.80 7.05
C GLY A 121 11.26 -6.67 5.56
N VAL A 122 10.95 -5.46 5.08
CA VAL A 122 10.64 -5.20 3.67
C VAL A 122 11.16 -3.83 3.24
N HIS A 123 11.57 -3.71 1.98
CA HIS A 123 11.94 -2.45 1.36
C HIS A 123 11.18 -2.28 0.05
N LEU A 124 10.08 -1.52 0.09
CA LEU A 124 9.25 -1.24 -1.08
C LEU A 124 9.26 0.26 -1.41
N PRO A 125 9.45 0.64 -2.68
CA PRO A 125 9.15 2.00 -3.11
C PRO A 125 7.64 2.26 -3.02
N PRO A 126 7.18 3.51 -3.16
CA PRO A 126 5.78 3.78 -3.41
C PRO A 126 5.26 2.93 -4.59
N ILE A 127 4.04 2.42 -4.46
CA ILE A 127 3.39 1.58 -5.48
C ILE A 127 2.13 2.26 -5.98
N ASP A 128 1.71 1.94 -7.21
CA ASP A 128 0.42 2.37 -7.73
C ASP A 128 -0.72 1.87 -6.79
N ARG A 129 -1.67 2.76 -6.47
CA ARG A 129 -2.81 2.44 -5.61
C ARG A 129 -3.61 1.24 -6.13
N ARG A 130 -3.67 1.04 -7.43
CA ARG A 130 -4.35 -0.11 -8.06
C ARG A 130 -3.73 -1.46 -7.66
N LEU A 131 -2.45 -1.46 -7.28
CA LEU A 131 -1.72 -2.65 -6.82
C LEU A 131 -1.78 -2.82 -5.30
N SER A 132 -2.42 -1.90 -4.57
CA SER A 132 -2.40 -1.88 -3.11
C SER A 132 -3.45 -2.82 -2.51
N LEU A 133 -2.98 -3.78 -1.70
CA LEU A 133 -3.84 -4.55 -0.79
C LEU A 133 -4.47 -3.63 0.28
N CYS A 134 -3.69 -2.65 0.77
CA CYS A 134 -4.14 -1.70 1.78
C CYS A 134 -5.29 -0.80 1.30
N ALA A 135 -5.32 -0.48 0.00
CA ALA A 135 -6.37 0.32 -0.59
C ALA A 135 -7.71 -0.44 -0.69
N HIS A 136 -7.66 -1.77 -0.70
CA HIS A 136 -8.86 -2.58 -0.47
C HIS A 136 -9.22 -2.59 1.03
N ALA A 137 -8.23 -2.80 1.89
CA ALA A 137 -8.43 -2.86 3.34
C ALA A 137 -9.00 -1.57 3.95
N MET A 138 -8.67 -0.39 3.39
CA MET A 138 -9.16 0.89 3.91
C MET A 138 -10.69 1.04 3.82
N LEU A 139 -11.33 0.25 2.96
CA LEU A 139 -12.77 0.30 2.70
C LEU A 139 -13.56 -0.59 3.68
N GLU A 140 -12.86 -1.45 4.40
CA GLU A 140 -13.44 -2.32 5.42
C GLU A 140 -13.54 -1.60 6.77
N ARG A 141 -14.44 -2.06 7.64
CA ARG A 141 -14.68 -1.40 8.94
C ARG A 141 -13.55 -1.60 9.95
N GLY A 142 -12.90 -2.75 9.93
CA GLY A 142 -11.85 -3.14 10.87
C GLY A 142 -10.73 -3.92 10.17
N VAL A 143 -10.04 -4.79 10.91
CA VAL A 143 -8.92 -5.57 10.35
C VAL A 143 -9.37 -6.43 9.16
N THR A 144 -8.75 -6.17 8.01
CA THR A 144 -8.86 -7.03 6.84
C THR A 144 -7.82 -8.13 6.96
N VAL A 145 -8.25 -9.40 6.87
CA VAL A 145 -7.35 -10.57 6.90
C VAL A 145 -7.44 -11.31 5.57
N VAL A 146 -6.28 -11.57 4.98
CA VAL A 146 -6.10 -12.40 3.80
C VAL A 146 -5.16 -13.54 4.18
N PRO A 147 -5.69 -14.73 4.50
CA PRO A 147 -4.87 -15.85 4.95
C PRO A 147 -3.88 -16.35 3.89
N ASN A 148 -4.31 -16.33 2.63
CA ASN A 148 -3.48 -16.67 1.48
C ASN A 148 -3.86 -15.84 0.24
N ALA A 149 -3.05 -14.85 -0.09
CA ALA A 149 -3.24 -13.93 -1.21
C ALA A 149 -3.14 -14.61 -2.58
N ARG A 150 -2.55 -15.81 -2.69
CA ARG A 150 -2.58 -16.61 -3.93
C ARG A 150 -3.95 -17.21 -4.22
N GLN A 151 -4.79 -17.35 -3.18
CA GLN A 151 -6.14 -17.90 -3.28
C GLN A 151 -7.20 -16.81 -3.28
N ASP A 152 -6.86 -15.58 -2.90
CA ASP A 152 -7.78 -14.44 -2.93
C ASP A 152 -7.94 -13.91 -4.37
N PRO A 153 -9.17 -13.91 -4.95
CA PRO A 153 -9.41 -13.44 -6.31
C PRO A 153 -9.01 -11.98 -6.55
N ARG A 154 -8.96 -11.14 -5.50
CA ARG A 154 -8.54 -9.74 -5.59
C ARG A 154 -7.03 -9.61 -5.80
N PHE A 155 -6.25 -10.58 -5.30
CA PHE A 155 -4.80 -10.44 -5.16
C PHE A 155 -3.98 -11.53 -5.84
N MET A 156 -4.58 -12.63 -6.30
CA MET A 156 -3.85 -13.77 -6.84
C MET A 156 -2.99 -13.48 -8.08
N ARG A 157 -3.23 -12.35 -8.76
CA ARG A 157 -2.45 -11.84 -9.91
C ARG A 157 -1.61 -10.59 -9.57
N ASN A 158 -1.61 -10.17 -8.32
CA ASN A 158 -0.91 -8.96 -7.88
C ASN A 158 0.62 -9.19 -7.92
N PRO A 159 1.42 -8.26 -8.47
CA PRO A 159 2.88 -8.37 -8.50
C PRO A 159 3.53 -8.63 -7.13
N LEU A 160 2.99 -8.04 -6.05
CA LEU A 160 3.50 -8.23 -4.67
C LEU A 160 3.21 -9.64 -4.11
N VAL A 161 2.29 -10.37 -4.75
CA VAL A 161 1.96 -11.75 -4.44
C VAL A 161 2.75 -12.69 -5.37
N LEU A 162 2.87 -12.35 -6.66
CA LEU A 162 3.53 -13.20 -7.65
C LEU A 162 5.06 -13.16 -7.58
N GLY A 163 5.63 -12.01 -7.23
CA GLY A 163 7.05 -11.81 -7.04
C GLY A 163 7.33 -11.14 -5.70
N GLU A 164 8.53 -10.57 -5.54
CA GLU A 164 8.95 -9.95 -4.29
C GLU A 164 7.94 -8.91 -3.76
N PRO A 165 7.56 -8.95 -2.47
CA PRO A 165 8.13 -9.77 -1.39
C PRO A 165 7.40 -11.11 -1.16
N ASN A 166 6.66 -11.61 -2.16
CA ASN A 166 5.93 -12.87 -2.15
C ASN A 166 4.82 -12.95 -1.09
N ILE A 167 4.07 -11.88 -0.89
CA ILE A 167 3.00 -11.81 0.14
C ILE A 167 2.03 -12.99 -0.03
N ARG A 168 1.91 -13.82 1.00
CA ARG A 168 0.89 -14.88 1.12
C ARG A 168 -0.09 -14.49 2.21
N PHE A 169 0.38 -14.21 3.40
CA PHE A 169 -0.47 -13.68 4.47
C PHE A 169 -0.42 -12.16 4.49
N TYR A 170 -1.57 -11.53 4.67
CA TYR A 170 -1.72 -10.11 4.91
C TYR A 170 -2.81 -9.88 5.96
N ALA A 171 -2.52 -9.03 6.94
CA ALA A 171 -3.55 -8.42 7.76
C ALA A 171 -3.30 -6.92 7.91
N GLY A 172 -4.33 -6.13 7.63
CA GLY A 172 -4.26 -4.66 7.66
C GLY A 172 -5.30 -4.08 8.59
N ALA A 173 -4.86 -3.35 9.63
CA ALA A 173 -5.71 -2.54 10.48
C ALA A 173 -5.76 -1.09 9.95
N PRO A 174 -6.96 -0.50 9.80
CA PRO A 174 -7.10 0.85 9.27
C PRO A 174 -6.58 1.91 10.25
N LEU A 175 -5.82 2.88 9.74
CA LEU A 175 -5.44 4.08 10.49
C LEU A 175 -6.53 5.14 10.30
N ARG A 176 -7.38 5.29 11.32
CA ARG A 176 -8.58 6.14 11.26
C ARG A 176 -8.37 7.43 12.07
N THR A 177 -8.64 8.57 11.44
CA THR A 177 -8.58 9.87 12.12
C THR A 177 -9.80 10.06 13.04
N PRO A 178 -9.76 11.02 13.98
CA PRO A 178 -10.92 11.38 14.80
C PRO A 178 -12.14 11.79 13.98
N ALA A 179 -11.93 12.37 12.79
CA ALA A 179 -12.99 12.73 11.84
C ALA A 179 -13.55 11.53 11.06
N GLY A 180 -13.04 10.30 11.31
CA GLY A 180 -13.52 9.06 10.69
C GLY A 180 -12.80 8.66 9.40
N HIS A 181 -11.92 9.50 8.86
CA HIS A 181 -11.21 9.24 7.60
C HIS A 181 -10.13 8.16 7.77
N VAL A 182 -10.10 7.17 6.86
CA VAL A 182 -9.02 6.18 6.82
C VAL A 182 -7.88 6.70 5.95
N ILE A 183 -6.76 7.04 6.57
CA ILE A 183 -5.61 7.66 5.87
C ILE A 183 -4.58 6.63 5.39
N GLY A 184 -4.66 5.41 5.92
CA GLY A 184 -3.64 4.40 5.72
C GLY A 184 -3.94 3.11 6.47
N THR A 185 -2.94 2.25 6.59
CA THR A 185 -3.05 0.98 7.33
C THR A 185 -1.77 0.64 8.07
N LEU A 186 -1.90 0.06 9.26
CA LEU A 186 -0.86 -0.77 9.88
C LEU A 186 -1.02 -2.19 9.36
N VAL A 187 0.07 -2.77 8.85
CA VAL A 187 0.04 -4.08 8.20
C VAL A 187 1.05 -5.01 8.84
N ILE A 188 0.65 -6.27 8.99
CA ILE A 188 1.52 -7.43 9.18
C ILE A 188 1.39 -8.35 7.95
N ALA A 189 2.50 -8.92 7.50
CA ALA A 189 2.52 -9.78 6.32
C ALA A 189 3.57 -10.90 6.42
N ASP A 190 3.34 -11.99 5.69
CA ASP A 190 4.27 -13.11 5.58
C ASP A 190 4.26 -13.68 4.15
N ALA A 191 5.40 -14.23 3.73
CA ALA A 191 5.57 -15.07 2.55
C ALA A 191 5.02 -16.50 2.74
N GLN A 192 4.48 -16.83 3.92
CA GLN A 192 3.71 -18.06 4.19
C GLN A 192 2.25 -17.76 4.52
N PRO A 193 1.29 -18.65 4.17
CA PRO A 193 -0.09 -18.52 4.61
C PRO A 193 -0.21 -18.56 6.13
N ARG A 194 -1.13 -17.78 6.71
CA ARG A 194 -1.41 -17.78 8.15
C ARG A 194 -2.87 -17.49 8.43
N GLU A 195 -3.36 -17.98 9.56
CA GLU A 195 -4.64 -17.57 10.13
C GLU A 195 -4.43 -16.50 11.21
N LEU A 196 -5.38 -15.58 11.33
CA LEU A 196 -5.35 -14.55 12.39
C LEU A 196 -6.63 -14.62 13.22
N GLY A 197 -6.49 -15.10 14.45
CA GLY A 197 -7.59 -15.21 15.41
C GLY A 197 -8.10 -13.85 15.90
N ARG A 198 -9.27 -13.83 16.56
CA ARG A 198 -9.92 -12.59 17.02
C ARG A 198 -9.06 -11.75 17.97
N GLY A 199 -8.37 -12.39 18.92
CA GLY A 199 -7.49 -11.69 19.87
C GLY A 199 -6.35 -10.94 19.17
N HIS A 200 -5.71 -11.58 18.18
CA HIS A 200 -4.67 -10.95 17.38
C HIS A 200 -5.20 -9.83 16.49
N ARG A 201 -6.42 -9.94 15.96
CA ARG A 201 -7.06 -8.82 15.22
C ARG A 201 -7.27 -7.60 16.12
N ALA A 202 -7.82 -7.82 17.32
CA ALA A 202 -8.01 -6.75 18.30
C ALA A 202 -6.66 -6.11 18.67
N LEU A 203 -5.63 -6.91 18.92
CA LEU A 203 -4.29 -6.41 19.20
C LEU A 203 -3.74 -5.54 18.04
N LEU A 204 -3.98 -5.92 16.78
CA LEU A 204 -3.52 -5.15 15.63
C LEU A 204 -4.26 -3.81 15.51
N GLU A 205 -5.55 -3.79 15.84
CA GLU A 205 -6.35 -2.55 15.96
C GLU A 205 -5.82 -1.64 17.07
N GLU A 206 -5.47 -2.20 18.23
CA GLU A 206 -4.86 -1.44 19.33
C GLU A 206 -3.53 -0.80 18.91
N PHE A 207 -2.65 -1.53 18.22
CA PHE A 207 -1.42 -0.93 17.68
C PHE A 207 -1.70 0.17 16.67
N ALA A 208 -2.69 0.00 15.80
CA ALA A 208 -3.11 1.03 14.85
C ALA A 208 -3.63 2.28 15.58
N GLN A 209 -4.39 2.11 16.66
CA GLN A 209 -4.89 3.19 17.50
C GLN A 209 -3.74 3.92 18.22
N MET A 210 -2.77 3.19 18.79
CA MET A 210 -1.60 3.79 19.43
C MET A 210 -0.81 4.69 18.47
N ILE A 211 -0.62 4.25 17.22
CA ILE A 211 0.03 5.07 16.19
C ILE A 211 -0.80 6.33 15.91
N MET A 212 -2.12 6.22 15.81
CA MET A 212 -2.98 7.39 15.57
C MET A 212 -2.99 8.37 16.75
N ASP A 213 -2.96 7.87 17.98
CA ASP A 213 -2.88 8.70 19.18
C ASP A 213 -1.56 9.48 19.24
N GLU A 214 -0.45 8.85 18.86
CA GLU A 214 0.85 9.51 18.76
C GLU A 214 0.82 10.64 17.71
N LEU A 215 0.33 10.35 16.50
CA LEU A 215 0.24 11.34 15.43
C LEU A 215 -0.72 12.49 15.76
N GLN A 216 -1.70 12.27 16.64
CA GLN A 216 -2.57 13.31 17.16
C GLN A 216 -1.86 14.17 18.21
N ARG A 217 -1.08 13.57 19.11
CA ARG A 217 -0.32 14.33 20.12
C ARG A 217 0.69 15.29 19.50
N GLU A 218 1.30 14.92 18.37
CA GLU A 218 2.19 15.82 17.62
C GLU A 218 1.52 17.13 17.16
N GLU A 219 0.19 17.16 17.02
CA GLU A 219 -0.57 18.39 16.73
C GLU A 219 -0.47 19.42 17.84
N SER A 220 -0.46 18.94 19.09
CA SER A 220 -0.49 19.77 20.29
C SER A 220 0.88 20.27 20.73
N ARG A 221 1.97 19.77 20.13
CA ARG A 221 3.32 20.20 20.48
C ARG A 221 3.65 21.48 19.73
N PRO A 222 3.83 22.64 20.41
CA PRO A 222 4.25 23.85 19.72
C PRO A 222 5.55 23.55 18.99
N THR A 223 5.60 23.83 17.70
CA THR A 223 6.85 23.92 16.95
C THR A 223 7.67 25.00 17.64
N ALA A 224 8.60 24.62 18.51
CA ALA A 224 9.59 25.55 19.04
C ALA A 224 10.25 26.21 17.82
N PRO A 225 10.23 27.54 17.70
CA PRO A 225 10.90 28.19 16.58
C PRO A 225 12.37 27.78 16.63
N LEU A 226 12.93 27.40 15.48
CA LEU A 226 14.36 27.26 15.30
C LEU A 226 14.96 28.64 15.60
N THR A 227 15.37 28.88 16.84
CA THR A 227 16.23 30.01 17.15
C THR A 227 17.52 29.78 16.38
N LEU A 228 17.68 30.54 15.31
CA LEU A 228 18.98 30.77 14.68
C LEU A 228 19.85 31.43 15.75
N GLU A 229 20.60 30.61 16.48
CA GLU A 229 21.73 31.09 17.25
C GLU A 229 22.71 31.67 16.24
N THR A 230 22.69 33.00 16.18
CA THR A 230 23.71 33.79 15.51
C THR A 230 24.83 33.93 16.53
N PHE A 231 25.95 33.26 16.27
CA PHE A 231 27.25 33.56 16.87
C PHE A 231 28.28 33.66 15.76
#